data_AF-A0A139TTE5-F1
#
_entry.id   AF-A0A139TTE5-F1
#
_cell.length_a   1.000
_cell.length_b   1.000
_cell.length_c   1.000
_cell.angle_alpha   90.00
_cell.angle_beta   90.00
_cell.angle_gamma   90.00
#
_symmetry.space_group_name_H-M   'P 1'
#
loop_
_entity.id
_entity.type
_entity.pdbx_description
1 polymer ?
#
loop_
_entity_poly.entity_id
_entity_poly.type
_entity_poly.pdbx_seq_one_letter_code
_entity_poly.pdbx_strand_id
1 'polypeptide(L)'
;MDNTQIQIQFPSPGAWEKFTMTAVFPDKDGFVQHCRHTQERIPDNYLEAFAGVVSVLCVLSDDWQARQVWACLHDVPALEEEDCPDFPNIAEAVVLTVEAVNARGGRRMFTSADYPEFTIRTDTAVAFFKYFTGSGDSGVKNGMEKVVRG
;
A
#
# COMPACT_ATOMS: atom_id res chain seq x y z
N MET A 1 6.24 -1.86 16.47
CA MET A 1 5.78 -1.19 15.24
C MET A 1 6.56 -1.81 14.12
N ASP A 2 5.89 -2.56 13.27
CA ASP A 2 6.53 -3.11 12.10
C ASP A 2 6.77 -1.96 11.13
N ASN A 3 8.04 -1.73 10.75
CA ASN A 3 8.41 -0.71 9.76
C ASN A 3 8.04 -1.14 8.33
N THR A 4 7.15 -2.13 8.21
CA THR A 4 6.76 -2.76 6.97
C THR A 4 5.70 -1.93 6.27
N GLN A 5 6.01 -1.44 5.08
CA GLN A 5 5.12 -0.59 4.32
C GLN A 5 5.45 -0.61 2.83
N ILE A 6 4.48 -0.25 2.00
CA ILE A 6 4.69 0.05 0.59
C ILE A 6 4.55 1.55 0.40
N GLN A 7 5.53 2.17 -0.25
CA GLN A 7 5.52 3.57 -0.59
C GLN A 7 5.28 3.74 -2.09
N ILE A 8 4.32 4.56 -2.48
CA ILE A 8 4.04 4.88 -3.88
C ILE A 8 4.22 6.38 -4.07
N GLN A 9 5.09 6.76 -5.01
CA GLN A 9 5.36 8.14 -5.34
C GLN A 9 4.85 8.46 -6.75
N PHE A 10 4.02 9.51 -6.86
CA PHE A 10 3.54 10.04 -8.13
C PHE A 10 4.31 11.32 -8.47
N PRO A 11 5.36 11.29 -9.33
CA PRO A 11 6.14 12.47 -9.69
C PRO A 11 5.30 13.57 -10.37
N SER A 12 4.23 13.17 -11.06
CA SER A 12 3.24 14.05 -11.65
C SER A 12 1.88 13.72 -11.02
N PRO A 13 1.45 14.47 -9.99
CA PRO A 13 0.14 14.27 -9.36
C PRO A 13 -0.98 14.23 -10.40
N GLY A 14 -1.94 13.31 -10.22
CA GLY A 14 -3.02 13.06 -11.18
C GLY A 14 -2.65 12.25 -12.43
N ALA A 15 -1.35 12.02 -12.69
CA ALA A 15 -0.89 11.12 -13.75
C ALA A 15 -0.51 9.75 -13.16
N TRP A 16 -1.52 8.88 -13.01
CA TRP A 16 -1.40 7.60 -12.32
C TRP A 16 -0.55 6.55 -13.06
N GLU A 17 -0.34 6.72 -14.37
CA GLU A 17 0.49 5.89 -15.24
C GLU A 17 2.01 6.09 -15.06
N LYS A 18 2.42 6.97 -14.14
CA LYS A 18 3.84 7.19 -13.85
C LYS A 18 4.01 7.24 -12.36
N PHE A 19 4.57 6.17 -11.80
CA PHE A 19 4.87 6.10 -10.38
C PHE A 19 6.14 5.30 -10.10
N THR A 20 6.66 5.48 -8.89
CA THR A 20 7.69 4.61 -8.32
C THR A 20 7.10 3.96 -7.08
N MET A 21 7.22 2.64 -6.98
CA MET A 21 6.87 1.89 -5.78
C MET A 21 8.13 1.46 -5.05
N THR A 22 8.15 1.56 -3.72
CA THR A 22 9.22 1.06 -2.88
C THR A 22 8.62 0.25 -1.73
N ALA A 23 8.93 -1.04 -1.69
CA ALA A 23 8.62 -1.88 -0.53
C ALA A 23 9.71 -1.67 0.53
N VAL A 24 9.28 -1.48 1.78
CA VAL A 24 10.15 -1.30 2.94
C VAL A 24 9.76 -2.36 3.95
N PHE A 25 10.71 -3.21 4.37
CA PHE A 25 10.45 -4.33 5.28
C PHE A 25 11.76 -4.79 5.94
N PRO A 26 11.74 -5.32 7.17
CA PRO A 26 12.91 -5.93 7.78
C PRO A 26 13.22 -7.29 7.12
N ASP A 27 14.51 -7.58 6.91
CA ASP A 27 14.95 -8.94 6.58
C ASP A 27 15.02 -9.83 7.83
N LYS A 28 15.46 -11.08 7.64
CA LYS A 28 15.55 -12.08 8.70
C LYS A 28 16.53 -11.71 9.82
N ASP A 29 17.51 -10.86 9.51
CA ASP A 29 18.51 -10.39 10.45
C ASP A 29 18.08 -9.05 11.11
N GLY A 30 16.89 -8.54 10.76
CA GLY A 30 16.30 -7.32 11.31
C GLY A 30 16.73 -6.03 10.59
N PHE A 31 17.48 -6.12 9.48
CA PHE A 31 17.88 -4.94 8.71
C PHE A 31 16.76 -4.51 7.78
N VAL A 32 16.46 -3.20 7.77
CA VAL A 32 15.43 -2.64 6.88
C VAL A 32 15.91 -2.68 5.42
N GLN A 33 15.16 -3.37 4.59
CA GLN A 33 15.34 -3.47 3.14
C GLN A 33 14.48 -2.43 2.43
N HIS A 34 14.98 -1.98 1.28
CA HIS A 34 14.28 -1.06 0.37
C HIS A 34 14.30 -1.62 -1.05
N CYS A 35 13.17 -2.16 -1.50
CA CYS A 35 13.03 -2.75 -2.83
C CYS A 35 12.23 -1.82 -3.74
N ARG A 36 12.88 -1.28 -4.78
CA ARG A 36 12.25 -0.35 -5.72
C ARG A 36 11.69 -1.08 -6.95
N HIS A 37 10.44 -0.81 -7.26
CA HIS A 37 9.70 -1.33 -8.41
C HIS A 37 9.22 -0.17 -9.28
N THR A 38 9.35 -0.33 -10.59
CA THR A 38 8.71 0.53 -11.60
C THR A 38 7.44 -0.16 -12.11
N GLN A 39 6.57 0.56 -12.79
CA GLN A 39 5.31 0.01 -13.31
C GLN A 39 5.52 -1.25 -14.16
N GLU A 40 6.58 -1.28 -14.98
CA GLU A 40 6.91 -2.41 -15.86
C GLU A 40 7.39 -3.65 -15.11
N ARG A 41 7.67 -3.53 -13.81
CA ARG A 41 8.15 -4.61 -12.94
C ARG A 41 7.07 -5.15 -12.01
N ILE A 42 5.84 -4.61 -12.08
CA ILE A 42 4.70 -5.16 -11.35
C ILE A 42 4.14 -6.33 -12.15
N PRO A 43 3.99 -7.53 -11.55
CA PRO A 43 3.40 -8.67 -12.25
C PRO A 43 1.98 -8.39 -12.73
N ASP A 44 1.62 -8.92 -13.91
CA ASP A 44 0.31 -8.69 -14.53
C ASP A 44 -0.88 -9.07 -13.63
N ASN A 45 -0.71 -10.13 -12.83
CA ASN A 45 -1.72 -10.61 -11.87
C ASN A 45 -1.98 -9.64 -10.70
N TYR A 46 -1.21 -8.55 -10.61
CA TYR A 46 -1.33 -7.52 -9.59
C TYR A 46 -1.73 -6.15 -10.15
N LEU A 47 -1.94 -6.03 -11.46
CA LEU A 47 -2.40 -4.78 -12.09
C LEU A 47 -3.78 -4.38 -11.60
N GLU A 48 -4.68 -5.34 -11.36
CA GLU A 48 -6.02 -5.07 -10.83
C GLU A 48 -5.97 -4.53 -9.40
N ALA A 49 -5.12 -5.11 -8.54
CA ALA A 49 -4.93 -4.61 -7.17
C ALA A 49 -4.39 -3.16 -7.20
N PHE A 50 -3.47 -2.86 -8.10
CA PHE A 50 -2.98 -1.49 -8.28
C PHE A 50 -4.07 -0.54 -8.80
N ALA A 51 -4.88 -0.97 -9.77
CA ALA A 51 -6.02 -0.19 -10.26
C ALA A 51 -7.05 0.10 -9.15
N GLY A 52 -7.26 -0.85 -8.22
CA GLY A 52 -8.07 -0.65 -7.02
C GLY A 52 -7.51 0.45 -6.11
N VAL A 53 -6.20 0.45 -5.86
CA VAL A 53 -5.54 1.53 -5.10
C VAL A 53 -5.71 2.88 -5.80
N VAL A 54 -5.49 2.97 -7.12
CA VAL A 54 -5.70 4.20 -7.89
C VAL A 54 -7.14 4.68 -7.78
N SER A 55 -8.11 3.77 -7.87
CA SER A 55 -9.54 4.10 -7.73
C SER A 55 -9.87 4.71 -6.36
N VAL A 56 -9.25 4.20 -5.29
CA VAL A 56 -9.38 4.77 -3.94
C VAL A 56 -8.75 6.17 -3.85
N LEU A 57 -7.60 6.40 -4.50
CA LEU A 57 -6.97 7.72 -4.52
C LEU A 57 -7.81 8.78 -5.28
N CYS A 58 -8.60 8.37 -6.26
CA CYS A 58 -9.52 9.25 -7.00
C CYS A 58 -10.71 9.74 -6.16
N VAL A 59 -10.92 9.22 -4.94
CA VAL A 59 -11.96 9.71 -4.01
C VAL A 59 -11.57 11.04 -3.36
N LEU A 60 -10.28 11.39 -3.39
CA LEU A 60 -9.85 12.75 -3.03
C LEU A 60 -10.68 13.76 -3.84
N SER A 61 -11.21 14.79 -3.19
CA SER A 61 -12.00 15.83 -3.88
C SER A 61 -11.22 16.40 -5.07
N ASP A 62 -11.93 16.85 -6.12
CA ASP A 62 -11.37 17.29 -7.42
C ASP A 62 -10.13 18.22 -7.34
N ASP A 63 -9.96 18.96 -6.24
CA ASP A 63 -8.83 19.86 -6.03
C ASP A 63 -7.53 19.19 -5.53
N TRP A 64 -7.58 17.95 -5.02
CA TRP A 64 -6.45 17.28 -4.38
C TRP A 64 -5.98 16.05 -5.15
N GLN A 65 -4.67 15.95 -5.35
CA GLN A 65 -4.04 14.84 -6.06
C GLN A 65 -2.94 14.22 -5.20
N ALA A 66 -2.94 12.88 -5.09
CA ALA A 66 -1.94 12.16 -4.33
C ALA A 66 -0.53 12.37 -4.93
N ARG A 67 0.43 12.68 -4.07
CA ARG A 67 1.85 12.85 -4.40
C ARG A 67 2.69 11.70 -3.86
N GLN A 68 2.34 11.24 -2.67
CA GLN A 68 3.02 10.18 -1.94
C GLN A 68 1.98 9.39 -1.14
N VAL A 69 2.05 8.06 -1.20
CA VAL A 69 1.15 7.15 -0.49
C VAL A 69 2.01 6.19 0.32
N TRP A 70 1.63 5.97 1.57
CA TRP A 70 2.15 4.91 2.43
C TRP A 70 1.02 3.93 2.71
N ALA A 71 1.23 2.68 2.33
CA ALA A 71 0.33 1.57 2.62
C ALA A 71 0.96 0.73 3.73
N CYS A 72 0.18 0.40 4.76
CA CYS A 72 0.55 -0.49 5.85
C CYS A 72 -0.51 -1.58 6.02
N LEU A 73 -0.11 -2.76 6.49
CA LEU A 73 -1.06 -3.83 6.84
C LEU A 73 -1.50 -3.66 8.29
N HIS A 74 -2.81 -3.71 8.52
CA HIS A 74 -3.40 -3.63 9.85
C HIS A 74 -4.49 -4.69 10.03
N ASP A 75 -4.58 -5.19 11.26
CA ASP A 75 -5.71 -5.97 11.75
C ASP A 75 -6.89 -5.03 12.00
N VAL A 76 -8.02 -5.27 11.32
CA VAL A 76 -9.26 -4.50 11.46
C VAL A 76 -10.42 -5.43 11.81
N PRO A 77 -11.46 -4.95 12.51
CA PRO A 77 -12.69 -5.72 12.69
C PRO A 77 -13.30 -6.10 11.33
N ALA A 78 -13.66 -7.36 11.16
CA ALA A 78 -14.40 -7.83 10.01
C ALA A 78 -15.80 -7.18 9.97
N LEU A 79 -16.31 -6.95 8.76
CA LEU A 79 -17.62 -6.30 8.56
C LEU A 79 -18.79 -7.28 8.66
N GLU A 80 -18.52 -8.59 8.57
CA GLU A 80 -19.53 -9.65 8.71
C GLU A 80 -19.49 -10.20 10.14
N GLU A 81 -20.54 -9.87 10.90
CA GLU A 81 -20.86 -10.44 12.20
C GLU A 81 -21.31 -11.90 12.00
N GLU A 82 -20.38 -12.84 11.97
CA GLU A 82 -20.67 -14.08 12.69
C GLU A 82 -20.55 -13.71 14.16
N ASP A 83 -21.70 -13.58 14.84
CA ASP A 83 -21.83 -13.30 16.27
C ASP A 83 -21.14 -14.40 17.11
N CYS A 84 -19.80 -14.37 17.13
CA CYS A 84 -18.98 -15.15 18.03
C CYS A 84 -18.42 -14.20 19.09
N PRO A 85 -19.12 -14.02 20.23
CA PRO A 85 -18.72 -13.05 21.25
C PRO A 85 -17.33 -13.32 21.87
N ASP A 86 -16.79 -14.53 21.68
CA ASP A 86 -15.51 -14.96 22.25
C ASP A 86 -14.31 -14.72 21.32
N PHE A 87 -14.52 -14.44 20.03
CA PHE A 87 -13.45 -14.20 19.07
C PHE A 87 -13.82 -13.03 18.15
N PRO A 88 -13.23 -11.82 18.32
CA PRO A 88 -13.41 -10.78 17.33
C PRO A 88 -12.92 -11.32 15.99
N ASN A 89 -13.79 -11.34 14.99
CA ASN A 89 -13.40 -11.69 13.64
C ASN A 89 -12.50 -10.55 13.14
N ILE A 90 -11.18 -10.78 13.14
CA ILE A 90 -10.17 -9.83 12.70
C ILE A 90 -9.81 -10.17 11.25
N ALA A 91 -9.93 -9.19 10.37
CA ALA A 91 -9.49 -9.28 8.99
C ALA A 91 -8.28 -8.37 8.77
N GLU A 92 -7.36 -8.80 7.92
CA GLU A 92 -6.26 -7.93 7.50
C GLU A 92 -6.75 -6.92 6.45
N ALA A 93 -6.30 -5.68 6.57
CA ALA A 93 -6.59 -4.62 5.61
C ALA A 93 -5.35 -3.79 5.32
N VAL A 94 -5.28 -3.29 4.09
CA VAL A 94 -4.29 -2.30 3.70
C VAL A 94 -4.82 -0.91 4.05
N VAL A 95 -4.13 -0.20 4.92
CA VAL A 95 -4.48 1.16 5.36
C VAL A 95 -3.54 2.15 4.68
N LEU A 96 -4.13 3.17 4.04
CA LEU A 96 -3.41 4.21 3.33
C LEU A 96 -3.27 5.48 4.18
N THR A 97 -2.07 6.03 4.20
CA THR A 97 -1.80 7.44 4.50
C THR A 97 -1.40 8.11 3.20
N VAL A 98 -2.06 9.21 2.86
CA VAL A 98 -1.89 9.87 1.56
C VAL A 98 -1.47 11.32 1.77
N GLU A 99 -0.30 11.65 1.27
CA GLU A 99 0.06 13.03 1.03
C GLU A 99 -0.50 13.48 -0.31
N ALA A 100 -1.29 14.55 -0.29
CA ALA A 100 -1.84 15.15 -1.49
C ALA A 100 -1.41 16.61 -1.64
N VAL A 101 -1.39 17.06 -2.88
CA VAL A 101 -1.14 18.45 -3.28
C VAL A 101 -2.30 18.99 -4.10
N ASN A 102 -2.46 20.30 -4.14
CA ASN A 102 -3.44 20.96 -4.99
C ASN A 102 -2.80 22.00 -5.93
N ALA A 103 -3.56 22.45 -6.92
CA ALA A 103 -3.09 23.42 -7.92
C ALA A 103 -2.68 24.80 -7.33
N ARG A 104 -3.13 25.10 -6.11
CA ARG A 104 -2.79 26.34 -5.38
C ARG A 104 -1.50 26.23 -4.56
N GLY A 105 -0.78 25.11 -4.65
CA GLY A 105 0.45 24.86 -3.89
C GLY A 105 0.22 24.37 -2.46
N GLY A 106 -1.02 24.04 -2.09
CA GLY A 106 -1.34 23.41 -0.83
C GLY A 106 -0.82 21.97 -0.76
N ARG A 107 -0.44 21.53 0.45
CA ARG A 107 0.01 20.17 0.76
C ARG A 107 -0.68 19.71 2.04
N ARG A 108 -1.29 18.53 2.03
CA ARG A 108 -2.02 17.98 3.19
C ARG A 108 -1.84 16.46 3.26
N MET A 109 -1.86 15.94 4.48
CA MET A 109 -1.95 14.51 4.75
C MET A 109 -3.41 14.13 4.99
N PHE A 110 -3.82 13.02 4.40
CA PHE A 110 -5.12 12.39 4.54
C PHE A 110 -4.95 10.95 5.03
N THR A 111 -5.87 10.52 5.88
CA THR A 111 -5.87 9.19 6.50
C THR A 111 -7.24 8.54 6.38
N SER A 112 -7.38 7.31 6.87
CA SER A 112 -8.69 6.65 6.97
C SER A 112 -9.69 7.37 7.86
N ALA A 113 -9.25 8.31 8.72
CA ALA A 113 -10.13 9.19 9.48
C ALA A 113 -10.75 10.31 8.62
N ASP A 114 -10.06 10.73 7.55
CA ASP A 114 -10.58 11.71 6.59
C ASP A 114 -11.41 11.01 5.50
N TYR A 115 -10.93 9.85 5.02
CA TYR A 115 -11.53 9.05 3.94
C TYR A 115 -11.58 7.57 4.32
N PRO A 116 -12.73 7.02 4.77
CA PRO A 116 -12.85 5.61 5.15
C PRO A 116 -12.40 4.63 4.06
N GLU A 117 -12.50 5.03 2.79
CA GLU A 117 -12.06 4.28 1.60
C GLU A 117 -10.55 3.97 1.62
N PHE A 118 -9.76 4.68 2.41
CA PHE A 118 -8.33 4.42 2.60
C PHE A 118 -8.05 3.16 3.42
N THR A 119 -9.10 2.43 3.82
CA THR A 119 -9.00 1.07 4.38
C THR A 119 -9.47 0.05 3.34
N ILE A 120 -8.53 -0.57 2.63
CA ILE A 120 -8.78 -1.52 1.55
C ILE A 120 -8.76 -2.94 2.11
N ARG A 121 -9.93 -3.60 2.11
CA ARG A 121 -10.13 -4.94 2.70
C ARG A 121 -10.11 -6.09 1.68
N THR A 122 -9.87 -5.80 0.41
CA THR A 122 -9.88 -6.83 -0.63
C THR A 122 -8.68 -7.77 -0.49
N ASP A 123 -8.90 -9.08 -0.57
CA ASP A 123 -7.85 -10.11 -0.51
C ASP A 123 -6.71 -9.84 -1.51
N THR A 124 -7.03 -9.33 -2.70
CA THR A 124 -6.04 -9.00 -3.74
C THR A 124 -5.08 -7.88 -3.30
N ALA A 125 -5.56 -6.88 -2.56
CA ALA A 125 -4.72 -5.81 -2.01
C ALA A 125 -3.83 -6.31 -0.87
N VAL A 126 -4.37 -7.17 0.01
CA VAL A 126 -3.59 -7.81 1.09
C VAL A 126 -2.51 -8.72 0.50
N ALA A 127 -2.86 -9.53 -0.51
CA ALA A 127 -1.93 -10.40 -1.22
C ALA A 127 -0.85 -9.60 -1.96
N PHE A 128 -1.22 -8.49 -2.60
CA PHE A 128 -0.28 -7.54 -3.21
C PHE A 128 0.72 -7.03 -2.18
N PHE A 129 0.23 -6.55 -1.03
CA PHE A 129 1.07 -6.03 0.04
C PHE A 129 2.09 -7.08 0.49
N LYS A 130 1.58 -8.25 0.87
CA LYS A 130 2.39 -9.38 1.36
C LYS A 130 3.41 -9.88 0.35
N TYR A 131 3.10 -9.85 -0.94
CA TYR A 131 4.02 -10.24 -2.01
C TYR A 131 5.25 -9.33 -2.04
N PHE A 132 5.05 -8.00 -1.99
CA PHE A 132 6.15 -7.05 -2.09
C PHE A 132 6.93 -6.87 -0.79
N THR A 133 6.31 -7.08 0.37
CA THR A 133 6.97 -6.96 1.67
C THR A 133 7.49 -8.27 2.24
N GLY A 134 7.19 -9.40 1.60
CA GLY A 134 7.54 -10.73 2.11
C GLY A 134 6.81 -11.10 3.40
N SER A 135 5.72 -10.41 3.74
CA SER A 135 4.92 -10.65 4.96
C SER A 135 3.92 -11.81 4.83
N GLY A 136 3.89 -12.48 3.67
CA GLY A 136 3.08 -13.69 3.47
C GLY A 136 3.86 -14.95 3.85
N ASP A 137 3.18 -15.90 4.51
CA ASP A 137 3.72 -17.22 4.81
C ASP A 137 3.81 -18.06 3.52
N SER A 138 4.88 -17.87 2.74
CA SER A 138 5.17 -18.74 1.59
C SER A 138 6.62 -18.58 1.14
N GLY A 139 7.39 -19.66 1.27
CA GLY A 139 8.80 -19.78 0.90
C GLY A 139 9.10 -19.74 -0.60
N VAL A 140 8.43 -18.91 -1.40
CA VAL A 140 8.82 -18.66 -2.80
C VAL A 140 9.68 -17.40 -2.85
N LYS A 141 10.98 -17.62 -2.71
CA LYS A 141 12.04 -16.64 -2.96
C LYS A 141 12.08 -16.35 -4.46
N ASN A 142 11.49 -15.26 -4.91
CA ASN A 142 11.71 -14.77 -6.26
C ASN A 142 12.85 -13.75 -6.27
N GLY A 143 13.85 -14.02 -7.12
CA GLY A 143 15.15 -13.37 -7.13
C GLY A 143 15.08 -11.86 -7.30
N MET A 144 15.15 -11.15 -6.18
CA MET A 144 15.41 -9.72 -6.18
C MET A 144 16.91 -9.50 -6.24
N GLU A 145 17.37 -8.93 -7.35
CA GLU A 145 18.71 -8.39 -7.49
C GLU A 145 18.92 -7.35 -6.38
N LYS A 146 19.77 -7.70 -5.41
CA LYS A 146 20.24 -6.76 -4.39
C LYS A 146 20.94 -5.61 -5.12
N VAL A 147 20.34 -4.43 -5.15
CA VAL A 147 21.09 -3.21 -5.43
C VAL A 147 21.94 -2.93 -4.19
N VAL A 148 23.12 -3.54 -4.15
CA VAL A 148 24.17 -3.16 -3.21
C VAL A 148 24.66 -1.79 -3.65
N ARG A 149 24.31 -0.74 -2.90
CA ARG A 149 25.02 0.54 -3.00
C ARG A 149 26.36 0.36 -2.30
N GLY A 150 27.44 0.42 -3.07
CA GLY A 150 28.81 0.53 -2.58
C GLY A 150 29.13 1.91 -2.03
#